data_AF-A0A9J6RAS6-F1
#
_entry.id   AF-A0A9J6RAS6-F1
#
_cell.length_a   1.000
_cell.length_b   1.000
_cell.length_c   1.000
_cell.angle_alpha   90.00
_cell.angle_beta   90.00
_cell.angle_gamma   90.00
#
_symmetry.space_group_name_H-M   'P 1'
#
loop_
_entity.id
_entity.type
_entity.pdbx_description
1 polymer ?
#
loop_
_entity_poly.entity_id
_entity_poly.type
_entity_poly.pdbx_seq_one_letter_code
_entity_poly.pdbx_strand_id
1 'polypeptide(L)'
;MIEAILQIFIDDDIASQILSNGIIEFIFMVLLVTFALTILIHFSLYNKLKKIRNYITTTNKMEMEPLKDFKDHFEHNEQYKSVKIETFVQEKFSSWRMYNLPVVNIIKLVQMTVSIFILVGVLGTFIGLTISLGSINASGDQMIDEIANVLSGIDVAFYTSITGMGLSLIMTVLIKLFNTEYLLTDLMLKVEENLEEAEKNGIEKLIQVSENINKSIDALQKNNEKSLGGIEKSFKGFQDYTDGLQKSAENLNKFNKGLANNLKDFDTLFKSMKKATVGFEVSTEKLNKNFDQLFTYFKAADTRNEEIKSTFNNSYKKITEISTKQVDTLKQFEEVVVDLKKFSSSILTEQQGVQGSVEKINHSNQDLVKKLDEQNNEFRRIFGNDLDNKMSTMNSYLSELSKDFDQLGYSLTQLPDALKLISQTQSEYKHLLSDRFAEIKQFNHDFNSHLKNHASESALFEKHLQNATNTYEQIGMKNTQLIKELNTTLSDINRSFQDKEDQLDKSVGVLKDTLTHYVNNLEGTVADKLEKVVRSIGNSMELTNDGIRKDFNEIRSLTEEIHHNDTKLTQQMLRNLQQEIQKISRGFSSTQPESNVMNESGNTSPGLRSND
;
A
#
# COMPACT_ATOMS: atom_id res chain seq x y z
N MET A 1 32.63 12.39 -10.43
CA MET A 1 31.67 13.48 -10.12
C MET A 1 30.70 13.06 -9.02
N ILE A 2 30.05 11.91 -9.11
CA ILE A 2 29.16 11.37 -8.06
C ILE A 2 29.95 11.03 -6.78
N GLU A 3 31.12 10.41 -6.92
CA GLU A 3 32.07 10.16 -5.82
C GLU A 3 32.40 11.42 -5.02
N ALA A 4 32.75 12.52 -5.71
CA ALA A 4 33.04 13.80 -5.07
C ALA A 4 31.84 14.44 -4.36
N ILE A 5 30.60 14.11 -4.76
CA ILE A 5 29.38 14.56 -4.07
C ILE A 5 29.11 13.69 -2.85
N LEU A 6 29.35 12.37 -2.95
CA LEU A 6 29.24 11.41 -1.84
C LEU A 6 30.26 11.70 -0.73
N GLN A 7 31.50 12.02 -1.08
CA GLN A 7 32.58 12.36 -0.15
C GLN A 7 32.31 13.61 0.71
N ILE A 8 31.35 14.45 0.33
CA ILE A 8 30.91 15.59 1.15
C ILE A 8 30.12 15.11 2.38
N PHE A 9 29.50 13.92 2.31
CA PHE A 9 28.58 13.42 3.32
C PHE A 9 29.02 12.11 3.98
N ILE A 10 29.97 11.37 3.38
CA ILE A 10 30.35 10.01 3.78
C ILE A 10 31.86 9.80 3.56
N ASP A 11 32.51 8.97 4.38
CA ASP A 11 33.93 8.61 4.26
C ASP A 11 34.28 7.94 2.91
N ASP A 12 35.54 8.13 2.48
CA ASP A 12 36.08 7.68 1.18
C ASP A 12 35.87 6.17 0.92
N ASP A 13 36.08 5.35 1.94
CA ASP A 13 35.93 3.90 1.84
C ASP A 13 34.47 3.49 1.59
N ILE A 14 33.51 4.21 2.18
CA ILE A 14 32.08 3.92 2.04
C ILE A 14 31.58 4.43 0.68
N ALA A 15 32.08 5.58 0.23
CA ALA A 15 31.78 6.10 -1.10
C ALA A 15 32.23 5.12 -2.20
N SER A 16 33.42 4.53 -2.06
CA SER A 16 33.93 3.51 -3.00
C SER A 16 33.09 2.22 -2.98
N GLN A 17 32.57 1.81 -1.82
CA GLN A 17 31.71 0.62 -1.68
C GLN A 17 30.29 0.84 -2.23
N ILE A 18 29.75 2.06 -2.11
CA ILE A 18 28.46 2.43 -2.74
C ILE A 18 28.60 2.36 -4.27
N LEU A 19 29.73 2.82 -4.80
CA LEU A 19 30.01 2.85 -6.24
C LEU A 19 30.40 1.48 -6.82
N SER A 20 30.77 0.50 -5.99
CA SER A 20 31.09 -0.84 -6.49
C SER A 20 29.85 -1.65 -6.88
N ASN A 21 28.64 -1.26 -6.43
CA ASN A 21 27.39 -1.93 -6.76
C ASN A 21 26.48 -1.03 -7.62
N GLY A 22 26.38 -1.35 -8.92
CA GLY A 22 25.65 -0.53 -9.89
C GLY A 22 24.16 -0.32 -9.59
N ILE A 23 23.50 -1.23 -8.87
CA ILE A 23 22.09 -1.04 -8.48
C ILE A 23 21.98 -0.01 -7.35
N ILE A 24 22.88 -0.07 -6.37
CA ILE A 24 22.88 0.84 -5.23
C ILE A 24 23.33 2.24 -5.68
N GLU A 25 24.35 2.33 -6.52
CA GLU A 25 24.76 3.58 -7.18
C GLU A 25 23.57 4.23 -7.90
N PHE A 26 22.79 3.45 -8.66
CA PHE A 26 21.61 3.96 -9.34
C PHE A 26 20.56 4.52 -8.38
N ILE A 27 20.25 3.81 -7.29
CA ILE A 27 19.30 4.29 -6.26
C ILE A 27 19.79 5.60 -5.65
N PHE A 28 21.08 5.69 -5.33
CA PHE A 28 21.68 6.89 -4.77
C PHE A 28 21.65 8.07 -5.74
N MET A 29 21.93 7.82 -7.03
CA MET A 29 21.84 8.81 -8.09
C MET A 29 20.42 9.33 -8.25
N VAL A 30 19.42 8.43 -8.30
CA VAL A 30 18.01 8.81 -8.39
C VAL A 30 17.64 9.70 -7.22
N LEU A 31 18.05 9.34 -6.00
CA LEU A 31 17.74 10.05 -4.76
C LEU A 31 18.37 11.46 -4.74
N LEU A 32 19.63 11.61 -5.13
CA LEU A 32 20.29 12.93 -5.23
C LEU A 32 19.72 13.81 -6.35
N VAL A 33 19.46 13.24 -7.53
CA VAL A 33 18.94 14.00 -8.68
C VAL A 33 17.51 14.47 -8.40
N THR A 34 16.65 13.61 -7.86
CA THR A 34 15.29 14.02 -7.46
C THR A 34 15.32 15.06 -6.34
N PHE A 35 16.23 14.95 -5.39
CA PHE A 35 16.41 15.97 -4.35
C PHE A 35 16.81 17.33 -4.92
N ALA A 36 17.84 17.38 -5.77
CA ALA A 36 18.28 18.61 -6.41
C ALA A 36 17.17 19.23 -7.26
N LEU A 37 16.46 18.42 -8.05
CA LEU A 37 15.34 18.88 -8.88
C LEU A 37 14.21 19.46 -8.02
N THR A 38 13.83 18.78 -6.93
CA THR A 38 12.77 19.23 -6.03
C THR A 38 13.14 20.55 -5.35
N ILE A 39 14.40 20.73 -4.94
CA ILE A 39 14.88 22.01 -4.41
C ILE A 39 14.74 23.13 -5.45
N LEU A 40 15.18 22.88 -6.69
CA LEU A 40 15.11 23.88 -7.76
C LEU A 40 13.66 24.30 -8.05
N ILE A 41 12.75 23.32 -8.13
CA ILE A 41 11.32 23.57 -8.34
C ILE A 41 10.74 24.37 -7.17
N HIS A 42 11.01 23.95 -5.93
CA HIS A 42 10.49 24.60 -4.73
C HIS A 42 10.98 26.05 -4.62
N PHE A 43 12.27 26.30 -4.85
CA PHE A 43 12.85 27.63 -4.79
C PHE A 43 12.37 28.53 -5.92
N SER A 44 12.24 27.99 -7.14
CA SER A 44 11.66 28.71 -8.28
C SER A 44 10.22 29.14 -7.98
N LEU A 45 9.40 28.23 -7.45
CA LEU A 45 8.03 28.51 -7.06
C LEU A 45 7.95 29.57 -5.96
N TYR A 46 8.74 29.41 -4.90
CA TYR A 46 8.80 30.36 -3.80
C TYR A 46 9.16 31.77 -4.27
N ASN A 47 10.20 31.90 -5.11
CA ASN A 47 10.62 33.19 -5.63
C ASN A 47 9.57 33.84 -6.53
N LYS A 48 8.89 33.06 -7.37
CA LYS A 48 7.83 33.58 -8.23
C LYS A 48 6.65 34.09 -7.42
N LEU A 49 6.15 33.28 -6.47
CA LEU A 49 5.08 33.67 -5.56
C LEU A 49 5.47 34.91 -4.73
N LYS A 50 6.70 34.96 -4.21
CA LYS A 50 7.20 36.08 -3.41
C LYS A 50 7.28 37.36 -4.23
N LYS A 51 7.74 37.27 -5.48
CA LYS A 51 7.82 38.42 -6.39
C LYS A 51 6.42 38.99 -6.67
N ILE A 52 5.46 38.13 -6.97
CA ILE A 52 4.07 38.54 -7.26
C ILE A 52 3.43 39.15 -6.01
N ARG A 53 3.57 38.50 -4.85
CA ARG A 53 3.07 39.01 -3.57
C ARG A 53 3.67 40.36 -3.22
N ASN A 54 4.98 40.52 -3.31
CA ASN A 54 5.63 41.79 -2.99
C ASN A 54 5.17 42.90 -3.95
N TYR A 55 4.91 42.57 -5.22
CA TYR A 55 4.38 43.53 -6.19
C TYR A 55 2.99 44.03 -5.80
N ILE A 56 2.02 43.13 -5.55
CA ILE A 56 0.66 43.53 -5.17
C ILE A 56 0.65 44.28 -3.83
N THR A 57 1.42 43.82 -2.84
CA THR A 57 1.49 44.49 -1.52
C THR A 57 2.10 45.89 -1.60
N THR A 58 3.05 46.14 -2.52
CA THR A 58 3.72 47.44 -2.63
C THR A 58 2.95 48.41 -3.52
N THR A 59 2.36 47.92 -4.61
CA THR A 59 1.73 48.76 -5.63
C THR A 59 0.21 48.87 -5.48
N ASN A 60 -0.40 47.98 -4.69
CA ASN A 60 -1.85 47.74 -4.64
C ASN A 60 -2.49 47.55 -6.03
N LYS A 61 -1.75 46.96 -6.98
CA LYS A 61 -2.17 46.80 -8.38
C LYS A 61 -1.97 45.37 -8.87
N MET A 62 -2.92 44.89 -9.68
CA MET A 62 -2.88 43.60 -10.37
C MET A 62 -2.41 43.72 -11.82
N GLU A 63 -1.26 44.33 -12.06
CA GLU A 63 -0.75 44.52 -13.43
C GLU A 63 0.25 43.41 -13.86
N MET A 64 0.62 42.52 -12.92
CA MET A 64 1.60 41.47 -13.14
C MET A 64 0.93 40.12 -13.45
N GLU A 65 1.42 39.38 -14.43
CA GLU A 65 0.95 38.01 -14.72
C GLU A 65 1.18 37.05 -13.53
N PRO A 66 0.17 36.24 -13.12
CA PRO A 66 -1.16 36.03 -13.74
C PRO A 66 -2.28 36.95 -13.22
N LEU A 67 -1.98 37.88 -12.31
CA LEU A 67 -2.99 38.69 -11.61
C LEU A 67 -3.75 39.62 -12.56
N LYS A 68 -3.08 40.09 -13.62
CA LYS A 68 -3.71 40.92 -14.65
C LYS A 68 -4.86 40.18 -15.34
N ASP A 69 -4.61 38.96 -15.79
CA ASP A 69 -5.64 38.09 -16.38
C ASP A 69 -6.78 37.80 -15.39
N PHE A 70 -6.49 37.71 -14.08
CA PHE A 70 -7.54 37.51 -13.07
C PHE A 70 -8.43 38.74 -12.96
N LYS A 71 -7.84 39.93 -12.91
CA LYS A 71 -8.56 41.20 -12.87
C LYS A 71 -9.42 41.40 -14.12
N ASP A 72 -8.84 41.21 -15.31
CA ASP A 72 -9.55 41.43 -16.58
C ASP A 72 -10.78 40.50 -16.70
N HIS A 73 -10.65 39.24 -16.26
CA HIS A 73 -11.77 38.29 -16.22
C HIS A 73 -12.86 38.64 -15.20
N PHE A 74 -12.51 39.28 -14.09
CA PHE A 74 -13.46 39.71 -13.07
C PHE A 74 -14.28 40.91 -13.55
N GLU A 75 -13.62 41.89 -14.19
CA GLU A 75 -14.26 43.13 -14.64
C GLU A 75 -15.20 42.92 -15.85
N HIS A 76 -14.84 42.04 -16.78
CA HIS A 76 -15.55 41.86 -18.07
C HIS A 76 -16.71 40.86 -18.05
N ASN A 77 -16.78 39.96 -17.06
CA ASN A 77 -17.78 38.89 -17.04
C ASN A 77 -18.89 39.18 -16.03
N GLU A 78 -20.10 39.50 -16.51
CA GLU A 78 -21.27 39.75 -15.65
C GLU A 78 -21.65 38.55 -14.76
N GLN A 79 -21.32 37.33 -15.18
CA GLN A 79 -21.55 36.13 -14.37
C GLN A 79 -20.74 36.13 -13.07
N TYR A 80 -19.50 36.61 -13.09
CA TYR A 80 -18.63 36.61 -11.91
C TYR A 80 -18.91 37.75 -10.93
N LYS A 81 -19.62 38.81 -11.35
CA LYS A 81 -20.14 39.85 -10.43
C LYS A 81 -21.22 39.33 -9.47
N SER A 82 -21.83 38.18 -9.77
CA SER A 82 -22.81 37.52 -8.87
C SER A 82 -22.18 36.45 -7.97
N VAL A 83 -20.91 36.09 -8.21
CA VAL A 83 -20.18 35.08 -7.46
C VAL A 83 -19.35 35.78 -6.39
N LYS A 84 -19.31 35.19 -5.19
CA LYS A 84 -18.45 35.65 -4.10
C LYS A 84 -16.98 35.76 -4.57
N ILE A 85 -16.33 36.88 -4.26
CA ILE A 85 -14.95 37.17 -4.69
C ILE A 85 -13.99 36.06 -4.28
N GLU A 86 -14.17 35.49 -3.09
CA GLU A 86 -13.36 34.39 -2.56
C GLU A 86 -13.45 33.14 -3.45
N THR A 87 -14.64 32.79 -3.93
CA THR A 87 -14.85 31.65 -4.83
C THR A 87 -14.15 31.89 -6.17
N PHE A 88 -14.24 33.11 -6.70
CA PHE A 88 -13.57 33.49 -7.94
C PHE A 88 -12.04 33.38 -7.81
N VAL A 89 -11.47 33.95 -6.75
CA VAL A 89 -10.02 33.92 -6.50
C VAL A 89 -9.54 32.48 -6.33
N GLN A 90 -10.28 31.65 -5.57
CA GLN A 90 -9.97 30.22 -5.44
C GLN A 90 -9.97 29.47 -6.78
N GLU A 91 -10.96 29.71 -7.64
CA GLU A 91 -11.04 29.09 -8.97
C GLU A 91 -9.85 29.50 -9.85
N LYS A 92 -9.48 30.78 -9.85
CA LYS A 92 -8.37 31.31 -10.66
C LYS A 92 -7.00 30.82 -10.18
N PHE A 93 -6.75 30.81 -8.87
CA PHE A 93 -5.51 30.26 -8.33
C PHE A 93 -5.42 28.73 -8.47
N SER A 94 -6.55 28.02 -8.43
CA SER A 94 -6.59 26.57 -8.68
C SER A 94 -6.32 26.22 -10.14
N SER A 95 -6.75 27.06 -11.07
CA SER A 95 -6.52 26.89 -12.51
C SER A 95 -5.17 27.44 -12.98
N TRP A 96 -4.46 28.22 -12.16
CA TRP A 96 -3.16 28.77 -12.49
C TRP A 96 -2.09 27.68 -12.65
N ARG A 97 -1.44 27.67 -13.82
CA ARG A 97 -0.41 26.70 -14.16
C ARG A 97 0.99 27.32 -14.16
N MET A 98 1.96 26.58 -13.64
CA MET A 98 3.40 26.82 -13.76
C MET A 98 4.04 25.53 -14.27
N TYR A 99 4.94 25.59 -15.25
CA TYR A 99 5.49 24.38 -15.91
C TYR A 99 4.40 23.40 -16.39
N ASN A 100 3.30 23.91 -16.93
CA ASN A 100 2.10 23.16 -17.35
C ASN A 100 1.33 22.41 -16.24
N LEU A 101 1.72 22.54 -14.97
CA LEU A 101 1.05 21.93 -13.82
C LEU A 101 0.37 22.99 -12.94
N PRO A 102 -0.81 22.72 -12.36
CA PRO A 102 -1.42 23.64 -11.40
C PRO A 102 -0.48 23.93 -10.22
N VAL A 103 -0.38 25.20 -9.82
CA VAL A 103 0.54 25.61 -8.75
C VAL A 103 0.26 24.85 -7.44
N VAL A 104 -1.01 24.65 -7.10
CA VAL A 104 -1.43 23.86 -5.92
C VAL A 104 -0.89 22.42 -5.99
N ASN A 105 -0.89 21.81 -7.18
CA ASN A 105 -0.39 20.45 -7.35
C ASN A 105 1.14 20.38 -7.22
N ILE A 106 1.86 21.41 -7.68
CA ILE A 106 3.32 21.50 -7.51
C ILE A 106 3.66 21.59 -6.02
N ILE A 107 2.96 22.43 -5.26
CA ILE A 107 3.17 22.55 -3.81
C ILE A 107 2.97 21.18 -3.14
N LYS A 108 1.87 20.49 -3.46
CA LYS A 108 1.59 19.15 -2.94
C LYS A 108 2.65 18.12 -3.36
N LEU A 109 3.12 18.15 -4.61
CA LEU A 109 4.15 17.24 -5.11
C LEU A 109 5.45 17.43 -4.34
N VAL A 110 5.87 18.68 -4.13
CA VAL A 110 7.05 19.02 -3.33
C VAL A 110 6.90 18.50 -1.89
N GLN A 111 5.74 18.69 -1.26
CA GLN A 111 5.46 18.15 0.08
C GLN A 111 5.49 16.62 0.13
N MET A 112 4.89 15.94 -0.86
CA MET A 112 4.90 14.47 -0.96
C MET A 112 6.31 13.90 -1.17
N THR A 113 7.24 14.69 -1.74
CA THR A 113 8.62 14.24 -1.99
C THR A 113 9.35 13.89 -0.68
N VAL A 114 8.99 14.53 0.43
CA VAL A 114 9.51 14.20 1.77
C VAL A 114 9.31 12.72 2.09
N SER A 115 8.11 12.19 1.85
CA SER A 115 7.79 10.77 2.07
C SER A 115 8.45 9.87 1.04
N ILE A 116 8.56 10.33 -0.21
CA ILE A 116 9.22 9.59 -1.29
C ILE A 116 10.71 9.37 -0.97
N PHE A 117 11.43 10.35 -0.42
CA PHE A 117 12.84 10.16 -0.04
C PHE A 117 13.02 9.09 1.04
N ILE A 118 12.12 9.02 2.02
CA ILE A 118 12.12 7.95 3.02
C ILE A 118 11.85 6.60 2.35
N LEU A 119 10.83 6.52 1.50
CA LEU A 119 10.45 5.28 0.82
C LEU A 119 11.58 4.76 -0.08
N VAL A 120 12.21 5.63 -0.88
CA VAL A 120 13.35 5.27 -1.73
C VAL A 120 14.55 4.86 -0.89
N GLY A 121 14.81 5.54 0.24
CA GLY A 121 15.86 5.15 1.19
C GLY A 121 15.64 3.75 1.77
N VAL A 122 14.42 3.45 2.25
CA VAL A 122 14.05 2.13 2.78
C VAL A 122 14.09 1.06 1.70
N LEU A 123 13.64 1.37 0.48
CA LEU A 123 13.73 0.47 -0.68
C LEU A 123 15.20 0.15 -0.99
N GLY A 124 16.09 1.14 -0.92
CA GLY A 124 17.53 0.95 -1.05
C GLY A 124 18.08 -0.03 -0.02
N THR A 125 17.65 0.06 1.24
CA THR A 125 18.03 -0.91 2.27
C THR A 125 17.53 -2.31 1.96
N PHE A 126 16.26 -2.44 1.57
CA PHE A 126 15.67 -3.73 1.24
C PHE A 126 16.42 -4.42 0.09
N ILE A 127 16.73 -3.67 -0.97
CA ILE A 127 17.49 -4.18 -2.12
C ILE A 127 18.93 -4.52 -1.71
N GLY A 128 19.60 -3.64 -0.96
CA GLY A 128 20.98 -3.87 -0.50
C GLY A 128 21.11 -5.12 0.37
N LEU A 129 20.18 -5.34 1.32
CA LEU A 129 20.12 -6.55 2.14
C LEU A 129 19.79 -7.80 1.31
N THR A 130 18.88 -7.69 0.33
CA THR A 130 18.52 -8.82 -0.53
C THR A 130 19.70 -9.28 -1.38
N ILE A 131 20.48 -8.34 -1.94
CA ILE A 131 21.69 -8.65 -2.71
C ILE A 131 22.77 -9.25 -1.79
N SER A 132 22.97 -8.67 -0.61
CA SER A 132 23.91 -9.15 0.40
C SER A 132 23.60 -10.60 0.78
N LEU A 133 22.35 -10.93 1.14
CA LEU A 133 21.94 -12.29 1.48
C LEU A 133 21.98 -13.25 0.28
N GLY A 134 21.72 -12.76 -0.93
CA GLY A 134 21.79 -13.54 -2.16
C GLY A 134 23.20 -13.94 -2.58
N SER A 135 24.23 -13.27 -2.06
CA SER A 135 25.64 -13.58 -2.34
C SER A 135 26.23 -14.74 -1.50
N ILE A 136 25.48 -15.26 -0.52
CA ILE A 136 25.93 -16.40 0.31
C ILE A 136 25.73 -17.69 -0.50
N ASN A 137 26.81 -18.22 -1.06
CA ASN A 137 26.80 -19.53 -1.71
C ASN A 137 27.40 -20.55 -0.74
N ALA A 138 26.63 -21.59 -0.39
CA ALA A 138 27.00 -22.58 0.62
C ALA A 138 28.10 -23.57 0.16
N SER A 139 29.20 -23.08 -0.42
CA SER A 139 30.31 -23.88 -0.95
C SER A 139 31.63 -23.51 -0.25
N GLY A 140 31.81 -24.04 0.96
CA GLY A 140 33.07 -24.44 1.61
C GLY A 140 34.25 -23.47 1.75
N ASP A 141 34.78 -22.95 0.64
CA ASP A 141 36.15 -22.43 0.58
C ASP A 141 36.25 -20.89 0.46
N GLN A 142 35.13 -20.18 0.28
CA GLN A 142 35.08 -18.70 0.15
C GLN A 142 34.24 -18.01 1.24
N MET A 143 33.89 -18.73 2.30
CA MET A 143 32.92 -18.27 3.32
C MET A 143 33.35 -16.98 4.04
N ILE A 144 34.64 -16.71 4.22
CA ILE A 144 35.13 -15.47 4.87
C ILE A 144 34.94 -14.26 3.95
N ASP A 145 35.28 -14.39 2.68
CA ASP A 145 35.11 -13.31 1.68
C ASP A 145 33.63 -13.06 1.38
N GLU A 146 32.81 -14.11 1.37
CA GLU A 146 31.35 -13.99 1.27
C GLU A 146 30.74 -13.29 2.49
N ILE A 147 31.20 -13.59 3.71
CA ILE A 147 30.75 -12.88 4.92
C ILE A 147 31.20 -11.41 4.91
N ALA A 148 32.41 -11.11 4.43
CA ALA A 148 32.89 -9.73 4.31
C ALA A 148 32.07 -8.93 3.28
N ASN A 149 31.73 -9.54 2.13
CA ASN A 149 30.87 -8.94 1.11
C ASN A 149 29.44 -8.73 1.61
N VAL A 150 28.91 -9.68 2.41
CA VAL A 150 27.60 -9.55 3.07
C VAL A 150 27.60 -8.36 4.03
N LEU A 151 28.64 -8.25 4.87
CA LEU A 151 28.77 -7.19 5.86
C LEU A 151 28.84 -5.80 5.21
N SER A 152 29.64 -5.65 4.15
CA SER A 152 29.70 -4.40 3.37
C SER A 152 28.35 -4.06 2.72
N GLY A 153 27.61 -5.05 2.21
CA GLY A 153 26.27 -4.85 1.65
C GLY A 153 25.25 -4.37 2.69
N ILE A 154 25.38 -4.80 3.95
CA ILE A 154 24.53 -4.33 5.07
C ILE A 154 24.83 -2.87 5.41
N ASP A 155 26.11 -2.50 5.49
CA ASP A 155 26.52 -1.12 5.80
C ASP A 155 26.04 -0.15 4.72
N VAL A 156 26.28 -0.49 3.46
CA VAL A 156 25.83 0.31 2.31
C VAL A 156 24.29 0.43 2.26
N ALA A 157 23.56 -0.64 2.56
CA ALA A 157 22.10 -0.64 2.69
C ALA A 157 21.62 0.33 3.79
N PHE A 158 22.33 0.36 4.92
CA PHE A 158 22.04 1.26 6.04
C PHE A 158 22.29 2.73 5.70
N TYR A 159 23.44 3.04 5.07
CA TYR A 159 23.76 4.41 4.62
C TYR A 159 22.78 4.97 3.59
N THR A 160 22.22 4.11 2.73
CA THR A 160 21.19 4.52 1.76
C THR A 160 19.92 5.01 2.47
N SER A 161 19.49 4.34 3.54
CA SER A 161 18.34 4.77 4.34
C SER A 161 18.63 6.02 5.17
N ILE A 162 19.82 6.12 5.78
CA ILE A 162 20.24 7.35 6.48
C ILE A 162 20.19 8.54 5.52
N THR A 163 20.68 8.38 4.30
CA THR A 163 20.65 9.45 3.29
C THR A 163 19.21 9.83 2.92
N GLY A 164 18.34 8.85 2.67
CA GLY A 164 16.92 9.13 2.37
C GLY A 164 16.19 9.85 3.50
N MET A 165 16.40 9.43 4.74
CA MET A 165 15.85 10.11 5.93
C MET A 165 16.47 11.50 6.11
N GLY A 166 17.78 11.64 5.90
CA GLY A 166 18.49 12.91 6.01
C GLY A 166 17.99 13.95 5.00
N LEU A 167 17.88 13.58 3.71
CA LEU A 167 17.34 14.46 2.68
C LEU A 167 15.86 14.80 2.93
N SER A 168 15.08 13.85 3.43
CA SER A 168 13.68 14.08 3.84
C SER A 168 13.59 15.15 4.95
N LEU A 169 14.46 15.08 5.95
CA LEU A 169 14.52 16.05 7.04
C LEU A 169 14.94 17.43 6.51
N ILE A 170 16.00 17.50 5.70
CA ILE A 170 16.44 18.75 5.07
C ILE A 170 15.30 19.36 4.24
N MET A 171 14.62 18.56 3.43
CA MET A 171 13.49 19.03 2.63
C MET A 171 12.34 19.53 3.49
N THR A 172 12.03 18.84 4.60
CA THR A 172 11.01 19.27 5.56
C THR A 172 11.34 20.63 6.16
N VAL A 173 12.60 20.85 6.53
CA VAL A 173 13.07 22.14 7.04
C VAL A 173 12.95 23.21 5.95
N LEU A 174 13.37 22.93 4.72
CA LEU A 174 13.25 23.87 3.59
C LEU A 174 11.80 24.27 3.32
N ILE A 175 10.86 23.32 3.30
CA ILE A 175 9.42 23.60 3.12
C ILE A 175 8.89 24.51 4.22
N LYS A 176 9.33 24.29 5.47
CA LYS A 176 8.92 25.13 6.60
C LYS A 176 9.51 26.54 6.53
N LEU A 177 10.79 26.68 6.17
CA LEU A 177 11.46 27.97 6.04
C LEU A 177 10.93 28.78 4.84
N PHE A 178 10.68 28.11 3.72
CA PHE A 178 10.20 28.70 2.47
C PHE A 178 8.76 28.27 2.19
N ASN A 179 7.86 28.56 3.14
CA ASN A 179 6.47 28.09 3.09
C ASN A 179 5.69 28.67 1.90
N THR A 180 5.64 27.92 0.80
CA THR A 180 4.93 28.28 -0.44
C THR A 180 3.42 28.23 -0.29
N GLU A 181 2.90 27.39 0.60
CA GLU A 181 1.45 27.27 0.87
C GLU A 181 0.93 28.53 1.55
N TYR A 182 1.60 28.96 2.62
CA TYR A 182 1.29 30.23 3.28
C TYR A 182 1.38 31.41 2.31
N LEU A 183 2.44 31.44 1.48
CA LEU A 183 2.66 32.52 0.53
C LEU A 183 1.58 32.57 -0.57
N LEU A 184 1.09 31.41 -1.01
CA LEU A 184 -0.02 31.31 -1.95
C LEU A 184 -1.32 31.80 -1.32
N THR A 185 -1.64 31.35 -0.10
CA THR A 185 -2.85 31.79 0.62
C THR A 185 -2.84 33.28 0.91
N ASP A 186 -1.71 33.83 1.35
CA ASP A 186 -1.58 35.27 1.60
C ASP A 186 -1.69 36.09 0.31
N LEU A 187 -1.15 35.58 -0.80
CA LEU A 187 -1.35 36.18 -2.11
C LEU A 187 -2.84 36.13 -2.54
N MET A 188 -3.55 35.03 -2.30
CA MET A 188 -4.99 34.93 -2.56
C MET A 188 -5.79 35.97 -1.78
N LEU A 189 -5.54 36.10 -0.47
CA LEU A 189 -6.19 37.10 0.38
C LEU A 189 -5.91 38.54 -0.11
N LYS A 190 -4.67 38.84 -0.52
CA LYS A 190 -4.33 40.15 -1.09
C LYS A 190 -5.04 40.43 -2.41
N VAL A 191 -5.31 39.39 -3.19
CA VAL A 191 -6.09 39.51 -4.43
C VAL A 191 -7.56 39.74 -4.11
N GLU A 192 -8.13 39.02 -3.14
CA GLU A 192 -9.50 39.22 -2.67
C GLU A 192 -9.73 40.66 -2.19
N GLU A 193 -8.87 41.16 -1.30
CA GLU A 193 -8.93 42.53 -0.76
C GLU A 193 -8.95 43.61 -1.87
N ASN A 194 -8.13 43.43 -2.90
CA ASN A 194 -8.01 44.38 -4.00
C ASN A 194 -9.19 44.32 -4.98
N LEU A 195 -9.79 43.14 -5.19
CA LEU A 195 -11.04 43.02 -5.98
C LEU A 195 -12.25 43.59 -5.24
N GLU A 196 -12.34 43.42 -3.90
CA GLU A 196 -13.39 44.03 -3.07
C GLU A 196 -13.35 45.56 -3.11
N GLU A 197 -12.15 46.15 -3.10
CA GLU A 197 -11.96 47.60 -3.23
C GLU A 197 -12.45 48.11 -4.59
N ALA A 198 -12.23 47.34 -5.66
CA ALA A 198 -12.71 47.67 -7.00
C ALA A 198 -14.25 47.62 -7.13
N GLU A 199 -14.92 46.68 -6.45
CA GLU A 199 -16.39 46.55 -6.45
C GLU A 199 -17.06 47.74 -5.73
N LYS A 200 -16.54 48.15 -4.57
CA LYS A 200 -17.08 49.27 -3.78
C LYS A 200 -17.09 50.59 -4.55
N ASN A 201 -16.03 50.85 -5.34
CA ASN A 201 -15.92 52.03 -6.20
C ASN A 201 -16.91 52.02 -7.38
N GLY A 202 -17.44 50.86 -7.76
CA GLY A 202 -18.47 50.71 -8.80
C GLY A 202 -19.88 51.15 -8.34
N ILE A 203 -20.19 50.98 -7.05
CA ILE A 203 -21.48 51.36 -6.46
C ILE A 203 -21.61 52.89 -6.35
N GLU A 204 -20.49 53.58 -6.09
CA GLU A 204 -20.45 55.05 -6.00
C GLU A 204 -20.77 55.74 -7.34
N LYS A 205 -20.43 55.08 -8.47
CA LYS A 205 -20.82 55.53 -9.83
C LYS A 205 -22.32 55.39 -10.12
N LEU A 206 -23.00 54.40 -9.53
CA LEU A 206 -24.44 54.19 -9.73
C LEU A 206 -25.29 55.26 -9.02
N ILE A 207 -24.76 55.85 -7.94
CA ILE A 207 -25.41 56.94 -7.21
C ILE A 207 -25.43 58.24 -8.05
N GLN A 208 -24.37 58.53 -8.82
CA GLN A 208 -24.34 59.69 -9.74
C GLN A 208 -25.32 59.55 -10.93
N VAL A 209 -25.62 58.33 -11.37
CA VAL A 209 -26.60 58.08 -12.44
C VAL A 209 -28.03 58.36 -11.95
N SER A 210 -28.31 58.15 -10.65
CA SER A 210 -29.59 58.45 -10.01
C SER A 210 -29.91 59.96 -9.97
N GLU A 211 -28.91 60.82 -9.77
CA GLU A 211 -29.09 62.28 -9.76
C GLU A 211 -29.46 62.85 -11.15
N ASN A 212 -29.03 62.20 -12.24
CA ASN A 212 -29.37 62.61 -13.61
C ASN A 212 -30.80 62.25 -14.03
N ILE A 213 -31.40 61.23 -13.39
CA ILE A 213 -32.80 60.83 -13.63
C ILE A 213 -33.78 61.88 -13.10
N ASN A 214 -33.41 62.59 -12.03
CA ASN A 214 -34.25 63.61 -11.40
C ASN A 214 -34.48 64.84 -12.31
N LYS A 215 -33.52 65.17 -13.20
CA LYS A 215 -33.67 66.25 -14.21
C LYS A 215 -34.60 65.88 -15.37
N SER A 216 -34.86 64.59 -15.59
CA SER A 216 -35.73 64.11 -16.67
C SER A 216 -37.22 64.19 -16.30
N ILE A 217 -37.54 64.43 -15.02
CA ILE A 217 -38.91 64.52 -14.50
C ILE A 217 -39.61 65.83 -14.91
N ASP A 218 -38.87 66.93 -15.12
CA ASP A 218 -39.43 68.20 -15.61
C ASP A 218 -39.96 68.13 -17.06
N ALA A 219 -39.45 67.20 -17.87
CA ALA A 219 -39.88 67.03 -19.26
C ALA A 219 -41.21 66.25 -19.39
N LEU A 220 -41.61 65.50 -18.36
CA LEU A 220 -42.79 64.63 -18.38
C LEU A 220 -44.11 65.38 -18.12
N GLN A 221 -44.04 66.61 -17.59
CA GLN A 221 -45.22 67.43 -17.27
C GLN A 221 -46.02 67.85 -18.53
N LYS A 222 -45.44 67.73 -19.73
CA LYS A 222 -46.05 68.12 -21.01
C LYS A 222 -46.87 67.02 -21.70
N ASN A 223 -46.82 65.76 -21.28
CA ASN A 223 -47.33 64.62 -22.07
C ASN A 223 -48.63 63.99 -21.52
N ASN A 224 -49.52 64.83 -20.97
CA ASN A 224 -50.62 64.39 -20.10
C ASN A 224 -51.90 63.89 -20.81
N GLU A 225 -52.00 63.96 -22.14
CA GLU A 225 -53.21 63.53 -22.87
C GLU A 225 -53.25 62.01 -23.17
N LYS A 226 -52.13 61.29 -23.02
CA LYS A 226 -52.06 59.82 -23.21
C LYS A 226 -52.35 59.01 -21.93
N SER A 227 -52.51 59.70 -20.79
CA SER A 227 -52.53 59.12 -19.44
C SER A 227 -53.83 58.35 -19.11
N LEU A 228 -54.96 58.73 -19.71
CA LEU A 228 -56.27 58.12 -19.40
C LEU A 228 -56.40 56.65 -19.87
N GLY A 229 -55.70 56.23 -20.93
CA GLY A 229 -55.65 54.82 -21.35
C GLY A 229 -54.63 53.97 -20.56
N GLY A 230 -53.70 54.60 -19.84
CA GLY A 230 -52.73 53.91 -18.98
C GLY A 230 -53.34 53.44 -17.67
N ILE A 231 -54.31 54.17 -17.13
CA ILE A 231 -54.97 53.87 -15.85
C ILE A 231 -55.71 52.51 -15.90
N GLU A 232 -56.37 52.19 -17.01
CA GLU A 232 -57.06 50.90 -17.19
C GLU A 232 -56.07 49.71 -17.21
N LYS A 233 -54.93 49.87 -17.90
CA LYS A 233 -53.85 48.86 -17.92
C LYS A 233 -53.13 48.74 -16.57
N SER A 234 -53.00 49.85 -15.84
CA SER A 234 -52.45 49.86 -14.48
C SER A 234 -53.35 49.12 -13.49
N PHE A 235 -54.68 49.22 -13.60
CA PHE A 235 -55.61 48.41 -12.79
C PHE A 235 -55.49 46.90 -13.08
N LYS A 236 -55.31 46.52 -14.35
CA LYS A 236 -55.02 45.13 -14.73
C LYS A 236 -53.69 44.64 -14.16
N GLY A 237 -52.62 45.43 -14.29
CA GLY A 237 -51.31 45.12 -13.73
C GLY A 237 -51.32 45.03 -12.20
N PHE A 238 -52.15 45.82 -11.52
CA PHE A 238 -52.33 45.73 -10.06
C PHE A 238 -53.05 44.44 -9.65
N GLN A 239 -54.00 43.98 -10.45
CA GLN A 239 -54.72 42.72 -10.26
C GLN A 239 -53.78 41.52 -10.48
N ASP A 240 -53.00 41.52 -11.57
CA ASP A 240 -52.00 40.49 -11.86
C ASP A 240 -50.90 40.44 -10.78
N TYR A 241 -50.49 41.60 -10.27
CA TYR A 241 -49.56 41.70 -9.14
C TYR A 241 -50.14 41.12 -7.85
N THR A 242 -51.43 41.37 -7.58
CA THR A 242 -52.13 40.83 -6.40
C THR A 242 -52.28 39.30 -6.48
N ASP A 243 -52.61 38.77 -7.66
CA ASP A 243 -52.63 37.32 -7.92
C ASP A 243 -51.23 36.69 -7.79
N GLY A 244 -50.19 37.38 -8.26
CA GLY A 244 -48.79 36.98 -8.10
C GLY A 244 -48.34 36.95 -6.64
N LEU A 245 -48.80 37.91 -5.83
CA LEU A 245 -48.56 37.97 -4.39
C LEU A 245 -49.27 36.83 -3.65
N GLN A 246 -50.53 36.54 -4.01
CA GLN A 246 -51.27 35.42 -3.44
C GLN A 246 -50.61 34.08 -3.77
N LYS A 247 -50.22 33.85 -5.03
CA LYS A 247 -49.45 32.65 -5.42
C LYS A 247 -48.10 32.56 -4.71
N SER A 248 -47.42 33.69 -4.52
CA SER A 248 -46.17 33.73 -3.77
C SER A 248 -46.36 33.36 -2.31
N ALA A 249 -47.43 33.83 -1.66
CA ALA A 249 -47.79 33.45 -0.29
C ALA A 249 -48.14 31.95 -0.18
N GLU A 250 -48.86 31.39 -1.16
CA GLU A 250 -49.15 29.95 -1.22
C GLU A 250 -47.87 29.12 -1.42
N ASN A 251 -46.96 29.57 -2.28
CA ASN A 251 -45.66 28.94 -2.49
C ASN A 251 -44.77 29.03 -1.25
N LEU A 252 -44.76 30.15 -0.54
CA LEU A 252 -44.06 30.32 0.74
C LEU A 252 -44.60 29.38 1.82
N ASN A 253 -45.93 29.19 1.87
CA ASN A 253 -46.55 28.22 2.78
C ASN A 253 -46.16 26.78 2.43
N LYS A 254 -46.15 26.41 1.14
CA LYS A 254 -45.66 25.09 0.68
C LYS A 254 -44.19 24.89 1.01
N PHE A 255 -43.36 25.91 0.78
CA PHE A 255 -41.94 25.90 1.12
C PHE A 255 -41.73 25.70 2.62
N ASN A 256 -42.45 26.43 3.48
CA ASN A 256 -42.37 26.28 4.94
C ASN A 256 -42.79 24.88 5.40
N LYS A 257 -43.81 24.27 4.77
CA LYS A 257 -44.17 22.86 5.04
C LYS A 257 -43.07 21.88 4.61
N GLY A 258 -42.46 22.10 3.45
CA GLY A 258 -41.30 21.32 2.99
C GLY A 258 -40.10 21.45 3.93
N LEU A 259 -39.80 22.67 4.38
CA LEU A 259 -38.74 22.97 5.34
C LEU A 259 -38.98 22.26 6.69
N ALA A 260 -40.23 22.28 7.19
CA ALA A 260 -40.60 21.59 8.42
C ALA A 260 -40.43 20.06 8.32
N ASN A 261 -40.76 19.47 7.17
CA ASN A 261 -40.52 18.05 6.91
C ASN A 261 -39.03 17.74 6.85
N ASN A 262 -38.24 18.52 6.11
CA ASN A 262 -36.80 18.35 6.03
C ASN A 262 -36.12 18.48 7.41
N LEU A 263 -36.56 19.40 8.26
CA LEU A 263 -36.06 19.53 9.63
C LEU A 263 -36.30 18.26 10.46
N LYS A 264 -37.42 17.56 10.22
CA LYS A 264 -37.73 16.28 10.87
C LYS A 264 -36.84 15.14 10.36
N ASP A 265 -36.53 15.15 9.07
CA ASP A 265 -35.58 14.20 8.47
C ASP A 265 -34.16 14.45 8.98
N PHE A 266 -33.74 15.72 9.11
CA PHE A 266 -32.48 16.09 9.73
C PHE A 266 -32.39 15.62 11.19
N ASP A 267 -33.42 15.81 12.01
CA ASP A 267 -33.46 15.28 13.39
C ASP A 267 -33.28 13.75 13.42
N THR A 268 -33.92 13.04 12.48
CA THR A 268 -33.77 11.57 12.35
C THR A 268 -32.35 11.18 11.96
N LEU A 269 -31.72 11.95 11.06
CA LEU A 269 -30.34 11.74 10.62
C LEU A 269 -29.36 12.01 11.77
N PHE A 270 -29.55 13.08 12.54
CA PHE A 270 -28.76 13.37 13.74
C PHE A 270 -28.89 12.29 14.81
N LYS A 271 -30.09 11.75 15.04
CA LYS A 271 -30.29 10.63 15.96
C LYS A 271 -29.57 9.36 15.48
N SER A 272 -29.63 9.07 14.19
CA SER A 272 -28.90 7.94 13.58
C SER A 272 -27.39 8.12 13.69
N MET A 273 -26.89 9.32 13.42
CA MET A 273 -25.46 9.67 13.55
C MET A 273 -24.99 9.57 15.00
N LYS A 274 -25.79 10.03 15.96
CA LYS A 274 -25.51 9.87 17.40
C LYS A 274 -25.42 8.39 17.77
N LYS A 275 -26.36 7.56 17.30
CA LYS A 275 -26.34 6.11 17.55
C LYS A 275 -25.11 5.44 16.93
N ALA A 276 -24.72 5.84 15.72
CA ALA A 276 -23.51 5.34 15.07
C ALA A 276 -22.25 5.75 15.84
N THR A 277 -22.18 7.00 16.32
CA THR A 277 -21.06 7.52 17.11
C THR A 277 -20.92 6.77 18.44
N VAL A 278 -22.03 6.56 19.16
CA VAL A 278 -22.04 5.76 20.40
C VAL A 278 -21.66 4.31 20.11
N GLY A 279 -22.15 3.72 19.01
CA GLY A 279 -21.77 2.36 18.60
C GLY A 279 -20.27 2.25 18.27
N PHE A 280 -19.70 3.28 17.67
CA PHE A 280 -18.27 3.37 17.36
C PHE A 280 -17.42 3.49 18.63
N GLU A 281 -17.84 4.30 19.60
CA GLU A 281 -17.19 4.41 20.92
C GLU A 281 -17.13 3.04 21.62
N VAL A 282 -18.26 2.34 21.72
CA VAL A 282 -18.34 0.99 22.32
C VAL A 282 -17.46 -0.02 21.58
N SER A 283 -17.44 0.05 20.24
CA SER A 283 -16.63 -0.85 19.41
C SER A 283 -15.13 -0.57 19.59
N THR A 284 -14.75 0.69 19.72
CA THR A 284 -13.37 1.12 19.98
C THR A 284 -12.92 0.66 21.37
N GLU A 285 -13.78 0.74 22.39
CA GLU A 285 -13.48 0.24 23.72
C GLU A 285 -13.27 -1.29 23.73
N LYS A 286 -14.11 -2.04 23.01
CA LYS A 286 -13.92 -3.49 22.83
C LYS A 286 -12.63 -3.82 22.10
N LEU A 287 -12.32 -3.08 21.04
CA LEU A 287 -11.08 -3.25 20.29
C LEU A 287 -9.86 -3.01 21.19
N ASN A 288 -9.91 -1.98 22.04
CA ASN A 288 -8.84 -1.71 23.00
C ASN A 288 -8.66 -2.85 24.00
N LYS A 289 -9.76 -3.40 24.56
CA LYS A 289 -9.71 -4.58 25.43
C LYS A 289 -9.12 -5.81 24.72
N ASN A 290 -9.43 -6.01 23.43
CA ASN A 290 -8.83 -7.10 22.66
C ASN A 290 -7.33 -6.88 22.46
N PHE A 291 -6.89 -5.64 22.24
CA PHE A 291 -5.46 -5.32 22.18
C PHE A 291 -4.75 -5.58 23.53
N ASP A 292 -5.36 -5.21 24.65
CA ASP A 292 -4.81 -5.51 25.99
C ASP A 292 -4.65 -7.02 26.21
N GLN A 293 -5.63 -7.81 25.78
CA GLN A 293 -5.54 -9.28 25.82
C GLN A 293 -4.43 -9.81 24.92
N LEU A 294 -4.28 -9.25 23.72
CA LEU A 294 -3.26 -9.64 22.76
C LEU A 294 -1.85 -9.28 23.25
N PHE A 295 -1.67 -8.11 23.88
CA PHE A 295 -0.42 -7.75 24.56
C PHE A 295 -0.11 -8.67 25.74
N THR A 296 -1.13 -9.03 26.53
CA THR A 296 -0.97 -10.00 27.62
C THR A 296 -0.53 -11.37 27.09
N TYR A 297 -1.12 -11.81 25.99
CA TYR A 297 -0.72 -13.05 25.32
C TYR A 297 0.71 -12.98 24.80
N PHE A 298 1.10 -11.90 24.13
CA PHE A 298 2.48 -11.72 23.66
C PHE A 298 3.48 -11.72 24.81
N LYS A 299 3.17 -11.05 25.92
CA LYS A 299 4.03 -11.06 27.10
C LYS A 299 4.18 -12.46 27.69
N ALA A 300 3.10 -13.24 27.75
CA ALA A 300 3.15 -14.62 28.21
C ALA A 300 3.92 -15.54 27.25
N ALA A 301 3.80 -15.31 25.94
CA ALA A 301 4.54 -16.04 24.92
C ALA A 301 6.05 -15.72 24.98
N ASP A 302 6.41 -14.46 25.19
CA ASP A 302 7.79 -14.02 25.36
C ASP A 302 8.44 -14.65 26.61
N THR A 303 7.73 -14.63 27.75
CA THR A 303 8.18 -15.33 28.96
C THR A 303 8.39 -16.82 28.70
N ARG A 304 7.46 -17.49 28.01
CA ARG A 304 7.62 -18.92 27.63
C ARG A 304 8.81 -19.14 26.71
N ASN A 305 9.07 -18.24 25.77
CA ASN A 305 10.21 -18.37 24.87
C ASN A 305 11.53 -18.26 25.63
N GLU A 306 11.64 -17.35 26.61
CA GLU A 306 12.81 -17.27 27.48
C GLU A 306 12.95 -18.53 28.37
N GLU A 307 11.86 -19.09 28.88
CA GLU A 307 11.88 -20.38 29.60
C GLU A 307 12.33 -21.54 28.70
N ILE A 308 11.85 -21.61 27.46
CA ILE A 308 12.25 -22.61 26.47
C ILE A 308 13.74 -22.47 26.16
N LYS A 309 14.23 -21.24 25.94
CA LYS A 309 15.65 -20.96 25.68
C LYS A 309 16.54 -21.41 26.85
N SER A 310 16.14 -21.10 28.09
CA SER A 310 16.84 -21.57 29.30
C SER A 310 16.85 -23.09 29.40
N THR A 311 15.70 -23.73 29.14
CA THR A 311 15.56 -25.20 29.16
C THR A 311 16.41 -25.86 28.08
N PHE A 312 16.47 -25.28 26.88
CA PHE A 312 17.29 -25.76 25.77
C PHE A 312 18.78 -25.66 26.09
N ASN A 313 19.24 -24.53 26.64
CA ASN A 313 20.62 -24.37 27.10
C ASN A 313 20.99 -25.39 28.18
N ASN A 314 20.12 -25.60 29.15
CA ASN A 314 20.33 -26.61 30.20
C ASN A 314 20.36 -28.03 29.63
N SER A 315 19.51 -28.33 28.66
CA SER A 315 19.49 -29.63 27.97
C SER A 315 20.76 -29.84 27.15
N TYR A 316 21.21 -28.84 26.41
CA TYR A 316 22.46 -28.87 25.66
C TYR A 316 23.66 -29.13 26.58
N LYS A 317 23.72 -28.45 27.73
CA LYS A 317 24.75 -28.67 28.74
C LYS A 317 24.72 -30.12 29.28
N LYS A 318 23.54 -30.63 29.63
CA LYS A 318 23.37 -32.03 30.09
C LYS A 318 23.74 -33.05 29.02
N ILE A 319 23.35 -32.84 27.77
CA ILE A 319 23.72 -33.72 26.65
C ILE A 319 25.24 -33.75 26.48
N THR A 320 25.89 -32.59 26.59
CA THR A 320 27.35 -32.48 26.51
C THR A 320 28.02 -33.22 27.68
N GLU A 321 27.54 -33.04 28.91
CA GLU A 321 28.05 -33.76 30.09
C GLU A 321 27.86 -35.28 29.96
N ILE A 322 26.69 -35.74 29.49
CA ILE A 322 26.41 -37.16 29.26
C ILE A 322 27.30 -37.72 28.15
N SER A 323 27.45 -36.99 27.05
CA SER A 323 28.30 -37.40 25.93
C SER A 323 29.76 -37.56 26.37
N THR A 324 30.29 -36.62 27.15
CA THR A 324 31.63 -36.74 27.75
C THR A 324 31.75 -37.98 28.64
N LYS A 325 30.76 -38.22 29.51
CA LYS A 325 30.74 -39.44 30.35
C LYS A 325 30.67 -40.72 29.53
N GLN A 326 29.92 -40.74 28.41
CA GLN A 326 29.86 -41.89 27.51
C GLN A 326 31.22 -42.14 26.84
N VAL A 327 31.91 -41.08 26.39
CA VAL A 327 33.27 -41.19 25.83
C VAL A 327 34.25 -41.73 26.88
N ASP A 328 34.18 -41.26 28.11
CA ASP A 328 35.05 -41.75 29.20
C ASP A 328 34.76 -43.22 29.54
N THR A 329 33.48 -43.62 29.53
CA THR A 329 33.07 -45.02 29.73
C THR A 329 33.58 -45.90 28.59
N LEU A 330 33.52 -45.43 27.34
CA LEU A 330 34.05 -46.16 26.18
C LEU A 330 35.57 -46.34 26.28
N LYS A 331 36.31 -45.34 26.76
CA LYS A 331 37.76 -45.46 27.03
C LYS A 331 38.06 -46.49 28.12
N GLN A 332 37.27 -46.51 29.20
CA GLN A 332 37.41 -47.53 30.24
C GLN A 332 37.11 -48.93 29.69
N PHE A 333 36.12 -49.07 28.82
CA PHE A 333 35.83 -50.34 28.17
C PHE A 333 36.98 -50.79 27.26
N GLU A 334 37.60 -49.87 26.51
CA GLU A 334 38.80 -50.14 25.73
C GLU A 334 39.95 -50.67 26.61
N GLU A 335 40.18 -50.05 27.78
CA GLU A 335 41.19 -50.49 28.75
C GLU A 335 40.89 -51.90 29.29
N VAL A 336 39.64 -52.20 29.63
CA VAL A 336 39.21 -53.54 30.05
C VAL A 336 39.42 -54.57 28.94
N VAL A 337 39.17 -54.21 27.68
CA VAL A 337 39.44 -55.09 26.52
C VAL A 337 40.95 -55.36 26.35
N VAL A 338 41.80 -54.35 26.59
CA VAL A 338 43.26 -54.53 26.59
C VAL A 338 43.70 -55.49 27.70
N ASP A 339 43.14 -55.38 28.90
CA ASP A 339 43.47 -56.28 30.00
C ASP A 339 42.93 -57.70 29.79
N LEU A 340 41.74 -57.85 29.20
CA LEU A 340 41.22 -59.16 28.78
C LEU A 340 42.13 -59.82 27.74
N LYS A 341 42.68 -59.03 26.81
CA LYS A 341 43.66 -59.52 25.82
C LYS A 341 44.97 -59.97 26.47
N LYS A 342 45.48 -59.22 27.46
CA LYS A 342 46.67 -59.63 28.23
C LYS A 342 46.42 -60.91 29.02
N PHE A 343 45.28 -61.00 29.70
CA PHE A 343 44.87 -62.19 30.43
C PHE A 343 44.77 -63.42 29.51
N SER A 344 44.09 -63.28 28.37
CA SER A 344 43.98 -64.35 27.37
C SER A 344 45.36 -64.79 26.85
N SER A 345 46.28 -63.85 26.63
CA SER A 345 47.66 -64.15 26.23
C SER A 345 48.45 -64.88 27.33
N SER A 346 48.21 -64.53 28.60
CA SER A 346 48.80 -65.21 29.76
C SER A 346 48.30 -66.65 29.85
N ILE A 347 46.99 -66.89 29.70
CA ILE A 347 46.43 -68.26 29.68
C ILE A 347 47.04 -69.07 28.54
N LEU A 348 47.18 -68.48 27.33
CA LEU A 348 47.77 -69.16 26.19
C LEU A 348 49.24 -69.59 26.48
N THR A 349 49.99 -68.73 27.17
CA THR A 349 51.38 -68.99 27.55
C THR A 349 51.47 -70.09 28.62
N GLU A 350 50.59 -70.04 29.62
CA GLU A 350 50.52 -71.05 30.68
C GLU A 350 50.10 -72.42 30.11
N GLN A 351 49.17 -72.45 29.15
CA GLN A 351 48.76 -73.66 28.45
C GLN A 351 49.93 -74.31 27.68
N GLN A 352 50.79 -73.52 27.03
CA GLN A 352 52.02 -74.02 26.39
C GLN A 352 53.01 -74.60 27.42
N GLY A 353 53.14 -73.95 28.59
CA GLY A 353 53.97 -74.44 29.69
C GLY A 353 53.47 -75.78 30.26
N VAL A 354 52.15 -75.94 30.40
CA VAL A 354 51.51 -77.19 30.81
C VAL A 354 51.73 -78.28 29.76
N GLN A 355 51.56 -77.97 28.47
CA GLN A 355 51.81 -78.93 27.38
C GLN A 355 53.27 -79.42 27.39
N GLY A 356 54.24 -78.53 27.55
CA GLY A 356 55.66 -78.92 27.68
C GLY A 356 55.95 -79.74 28.94
N SER A 357 55.22 -79.51 30.03
CA SER A 357 55.34 -80.32 31.25
C SER A 357 54.74 -81.72 31.07
N VAL A 358 53.61 -81.84 30.35
CA VAL A 358 52.99 -83.12 29.98
C VAL A 358 53.90 -83.93 29.05
N GLU A 359 54.57 -83.28 28.08
CA GLU A 359 55.55 -83.94 27.22
C GLU A 359 56.75 -84.46 28.01
N LYS A 360 57.29 -83.67 28.95
CA LYS A 360 58.35 -84.12 29.87
C LYS A 360 57.92 -85.30 30.73
N ILE A 361 56.70 -85.30 31.27
CA ILE A 361 56.14 -86.43 32.03
C ILE A 361 56.05 -87.67 31.14
N ASN A 362 55.60 -87.52 29.90
CA ASN A 362 55.46 -88.64 28.98
C ASN A 362 56.82 -89.24 28.59
N HIS A 363 57.83 -88.40 28.33
CA HIS A 363 59.22 -88.85 28.13
C HIS A 363 59.79 -89.55 29.36
N SER A 364 59.56 -89.01 30.56
CA SER A 364 60.02 -89.62 31.81
C SER A 364 59.36 -90.98 32.05
N ASN A 365 58.06 -91.11 31.75
CA ASN A 365 57.34 -92.38 31.81
C ASN A 365 57.87 -93.40 30.79
N GLN A 366 58.20 -92.98 29.58
CA GLN A 366 58.82 -93.85 28.57
C GLN A 366 60.21 -94.35 29.02
N ASP A 367 61.01 -93.48 29.64
CA ASP A 367 62.32 -93.84 30.19
C ASP A 367 62.19 -94.82 31.37
N LEU A 368 61.17 -94.61 32.22
CA LEU A 368 60.80 -95.52 33.31
C LEU A 368 60.40 -96.90 32.80
N VAL A 369 59.57 -96.97 31.75
CA VAL A 369 59.18 -98.23 31.10
C VAL A 369 60.41 -98.93 30.52
N LYS A 370 61.33 -98.18 29.90
CA LYS A 370 62.56 -98.74 29.35
C LYS A 370 63.48 -99.30 30.44
N LYS A 371 63.65 -98.58 31.55
CA LYS A 371 64.39 -99.05 32.72
C LYS A 371 63.74 -100.27 33.39
N LEU A 372 62.41 -100.32 33.43
CA LEU A 372 61.68 -101.49 33.92
C LEU A 372 61.89 -102.71 33.01
N ASP A 373 61.94 -102.52 31.69
CA ASP A 373 62.21 -103.61 30.75
C ASP A 373 63.67 -104.08 30.84
N GLU A 374 64.62 -103.15 31.01
CA GLU A 374 66.04 -103.45 31.29
C GLU A 374 66.21 -104.21 32.61
N GLN A 375 65.56 -103.77 33.69
CA GLN A 375 65.57 -104.47 34.99
C GLN A 375 64.89 -105.83 34.94
N ASN A 376 63.80 -105.99 34.18
CA ASN A 376 63.11 -107.27 34.01
C ASN A 376 63.96 -108.27 33.21
N ASN A 377 64.70 -107.80 32.20
CA ASN A 377 65.68 -108.60 31.46
C ASN A 377 66.90 -108.95 32.32
N GLU A 378 67.34 -108.05 33.20
CA GLU A 378 68.40 -108.31 34.17
C GLU A 378 67.95 -109.30 35.26
N PHE A 379 66.70 -109.20 35.71
CA PHE A 379 66.07 -110.14 36.65
C PHE A 379 66.01 -111.56 36.06
N ARG A 380 65.64 -111.71 34.78
CA ARG A 380 65.72 -113.00 34.07
C ARG A 380 67.14 -113.55 33.94
N ARG A 381 68.15 -112.69 33.87
CA ARG A 381 69.57 -113.08 33.76
C ARG A 381 70.22 -113.42 35.10
N ILE A 382 69.74 -112.82 36.18
CA ILE A 382 70.30 -112.94 37.55
C ILE A 382 69.76 -114.16 38.30
N PHE A 383 68.52 -114.59 38.07
CA PHE A 383 67.90 -115.69 38.84
C PHE A 383 68.17 -117.10 38.27
N GLY A 384 69.19 -117.25 37.40
CA GLY A 384 69.53 -118.53 36.76
C GLY A 384 70.60 -119.36 37.47
N ASN A 385 71.56 -118.76 38.18
CA ASN A 385 72.60 -119.43 38.96
C ASN A 385 73.30 -118.37 39.84
N ASP A 386 73.53 -118.68 41.13
CA ASP A 386 74.37 -117.93 42.09
C ASP A 386 73.63 -117.01 43.11
N LEU A 387 72.74 -117.62 43.91
CA LEU A 387 71.97 -116.97 44.97
C LEU A 387 72.78 -116.63 46.25
N ASP A 388 74.00 -117.16 46.41
CA ASP A 388 74.72 -117.08 47.70
C ASP A 388 75.68 -115.88 47.80
N ASN A 389 76.15 -115.32 46.68
CA ASN A 389 77.09 -114.19 46.69
C ASN A 389 76.42 -112.80 46.79
N LYS A 390 75.09 -112.71 46.67
CA LYS A 390 74.35 -111.43 46.70
C LYS A 390 73.84 -110.99 48.07
N MET A 391 73.93 -111.84 49.09
CA MET A 391 73.53 -111.50 50.47
C MET A 391 74.47 -110.48 51.15
N SER A 392 75.68 -110.27 50.61
CA SER A 392 76.64 -109.28 51.13
C SER A 392 76.36 -107.84 50.66
N THR A 393 75.80 -107.67 49.45
CA THR A 393 75.39 -106.37 48.87
C THR A 393 74.12 -105.77 49.48
N MET A 394 73.30 -106.57 50.19
CA MET A 394 72.06 -106.10 50.83
C MET A 394 72.31 -105.14 52.01
N ASN A 395 73.47 -105.22 52.67
CA ASN A 395 73.83 -104.30 53.76
C ASN A 395 74.24 -102.90 53.29
N SER A 396 74.63 -102.74 52.01
CA SER A 396 74.94 -101.44 51.40
C SER A 396 73.66 -100.65 51.08
N TYR A 397 72.63 -101.33 50.56
CA TYR A 397 71.36 -100.71 50.18
C TYR A 397 70.53 -100.24 51.39
N LEU A 398 70.66 -100.88 52.55
CA LEU A 398 69.99 -100.45 53.79
C LEU A 398 70.57 -99.15 54.38
N SER A 399 71.83 -98.82 54.07
CA SER A 399 72.45 -97.55 54.49
C SER A 399 72.04 -96.36 53.61
N GLU A 400 71.66 -96.62 52.36
CA GLU A 400 71.23 -95.60 51.40
C GLU A 400 69.73 -95.30 51.56
N LEU A 401 68.91 -96.33 51.82
CA LEU A 401 67.49 -96.18 52.15
C LEU A 401 67.26 -95.33 53.42
N SER A 402 68.15 -95.42 54.42
CA SER A 402 68.09 -94.59 55.63
C SER A 402 68.29 -93.10 55.35
N LYS A 403 69.03 -92.75 54.29
CA LYS A 403 69.37 -91.37 53.91
C LYS A 403 68.20 -90.69 53.17
N ASP A 404 67.47 -91.47 52.38
CA ASP A 404 66.26 -91.02 51.70
C ASP A 404 65.08 -90.82 52.68
N PHE A 405 65.02 -91.59 53.76
CA PHE A 405 64.02 -91.39 54.83
C PHE A 405 64.24 -90.09 55.63
N ASP A 406 65.49 -89.64 55.80
CA ASP A 406 65.79 -88.35 56.43
C ASP A 406 65.35 -87.16 55.56
N GLN A 407 65.42 -87.30 54.23
CA GLN A 407 64.99 -86.27 53.27
C GLN A 407 63.46 -86.19 53.16
N LEU A 408 62.77 -87.32 53.38
CA LEU A 408 61.30 -87.39 53.47
C LEU A 408 60.78 -86.76 54.78
N GLY A 409 61.54 -86.86 55.88
CA GLY A 409 61.25 -86.17 57.15
C GLY A 409 61.31 -84.63 57.06
N TYR A 410 62.20 -84.09 56.22
CA TYR A 410 62.29 -82.65 55.95
C TYR A 410 61.11 -82.13 55.10
N SER A 411 60.50 -83.01 54.32
CA SER A 411 59.32 -82.68 53.49
C SER A 411 58.01 -82.76 54.30
N LEU A 412 57.93 -83.66 55.30
CA LEU A 412 56.79 -83.74 56.22
C LEU A 412 56.72 -82.58 57.23
N THR A 413 57.85 -81.94 57.54
CA THR A 413 57.91 -80.80 58.47
C THR A 413 57.41 -79.48 57.88
N GLN A 414 57.30 -79.37 56.54
CA GLN A 414 56.72 -78.20 55.86
C GLN A 414 55.24 -78.35 55.48
N LEU A 415 54.66 -79.55 55.65
CA LEU A 415 53.24 -79.81 55.38
C LEU A 415 52.28 -78.90 56.21
N PRO A 416 52.57 -78.59 57.50
CA PRO A 416 51.72 -77.69 58.28
C PRO A 416 51.75 -76.24 57.77
N ASP A 417 52.92 -75.75 57.31
CA ASP A 417 53.05 -74.39 56.78
C ASP A 417 52.42 -74.25 55.39
N ALA A 418 52.52 -75.27 54.54
CA ALA A 418 51.81 -75.33 53.27
C ALA A 418 50.28 -75.40 53.45
N LEU A 419 49.79 -76.19 54.42
CA LEU A 419 48.36 -76.24 54.78
C LEU A 419 47.86 -74.93 55.40
N LYS A 420 48.71 -74.22 56.16
CA LYS A 420 48.40 -72.90 56.73
C LYS A 420 48.33 -71.82 55.65
N LEU A 421 49.24 -71.85 54.68
CA LEU A 421 49.20 -70.97 53.52
C LEU A 421 47.95 -71.22 52.67
N ILE A 422 47.62 -72.49 52.36
CA ILE A 422 46.40 -72.84 51.61
C ILE A 422 45.13 -72.43 52.36
N SER A 423 45.07 -72.59 53.68
CA SER A 423 43.96 -72.12 54.52
C SER A 423 43.83 -70.60 54.52
N GLN A 424 44.95 -69.88 54.59
CA GLN A 424 44.99 -68.42 54.55
C GLN A 424 44.58 -67.88 53.17
N THR A 425 45.05 -68.51 52.09
CA THR A 425 44.63 -68.19 50.72
C THR A 425 43.15 -68.52 50.48
N GLN A 426 42.63 -69.65 51.00
CA GLN A 426 41.20 -69.94 50.95
C GLN A 426 40.35 -68.92 51.72
N SER A 427 40.85 -68.41 52.85
CA SER A 427 40.17 -67.37 53.63
C SER A 427 40.13 -66.04 52.87
N GLU A 428 41.23 -65.62 52.24
CA GLU A 428 41.28 -64.42 51.40
C GLU A 428 40.39 -64.52 50.15
N TYR A 429 40.39 -65.66 49.45
CA TYR A 429 39.49 -65.89 48.32
C TYR A 429 38.01 -65.89 48.72
N LYS A 430 37.69 -66.35 49.94
CA LYS A 430 36.31 -66.32 50.46
C LYS A 430 35.83 -64.88 50.71
N HIS A 431 36.68 -63.99 51.19
CA HIS A 431 36.36 -62.58 51.36
C HIS A 431 36.20 -61.87 49.99
N LEU A 432 37.12 -62.09 49.06
CA LEU A 432 37.01 -61.56 47.70
C LEU A 432 35.75 -62.01 46.97
N LEU A 433 35.40 -63.30 47.05
CA LEU A 433 34.14 -63.80 46.48
C LEU A 433 32.92 -63.23 47.19
N SER A 434 32.95 -63.10 48.52
CA SER A 434 31.86 -62.49 49.30
C SER A 434 31.63 -61.03 48.92
N ASP A 435 32.70 -60.25 48.76
CA ASP A 435 32.63 -58.85 48.36
C ASP A 435 32.12 -58.71 46.92
N ARG A 436 32.59 -59.56 45.99
CA ARG A 436 32.06 -59.61 44.62
C ARG A 436 30.60 -60.05 44.56
N PHE A 437 30.16 -60.99 45.41
CA PHE A 437 28.75 -61.36 45.51
C PHE A 437 27.91 -60.21 46.09
N ALA A 438 28.45 -59.44 47.03
CA ALA A 438 27.78 -58.26 47.56
C ALA A 438 27.65 -57.15 46.50
N GLU A 439 28.70 -56.90 45.72
CA GLU A 439 28.69 -55.97 44.60
C GLU A 439 27.69 -56.40 43.51
N ILE A 440 27.64 -57.68 43.13
CA ILE A 440 26.66 -58.19 42.17
C ILE A 440 25.24 -58.07 42.70
N LYS A 441 25.03 -58.30 44.00
CA LYS A 441 23.72 -58.15 44.64
C LYS A 441 23.28 -56.68 44.67
N GLN A 442 24.21 -55.77 44.94
CA GLN A 442 23.99 -54.33 44.91
C GLN A 442 23.70 -53.83 43.49
N PHE A 443 24.51 -54.26 42.51
CA PHE A 443 24.28 -53.98 41.09
C PHE A 443 22.91 -54.46 40.63
N ASN A 444 22.51 -55.68 41.01
CA ASN A 444 21.20 -56.21 40.65
C ASN A 444 20.06 -55.42 41.32
N HIS A 445 20.25 -54.97 42.56
CA HIS A 445 19.29 -54.09 43.23
C HIS A 445 19.16 -52.73 42.52
N ASP A 446 20.28 -52.09 42.20
CA ASP A 446 20.32 -50.77 41.56
C ASP A 446 19.80 -50.84 40.12
N PHE A 447 20.16 -51.89 39.38
CA PHE A 447 19.66 -52.15 38.03
C PHE A 447 18.14 -52.37 38.03
N ASN A 448 17.61 -53.14 38.98
CA ASN A 448 16.17 -53.40 39.07
C ASN A 448 15.40 -52.15 39.52
N SER A 449 15.98 -51.32 40.39
CA SER A 449 15.46 -50.00 40.75
C SER A 449 15.42 -49.07 39.52
N HIS A 450 16.49 -49.05 38.72
CA HIS A 450 16.53 -48.29 37.47
C HIS A 450 15.51 -48.78 36.44
N LEU A 451 15.34 -50.09 36.25
CA LEU A 451 14.30 -50.64 35.37
C LEU A 451 12.90 -50.22 35.83
N LYS A 452 12.63 -50.23 37.14
CA LYS A 452 11.35 -49.82 37.69
C LYS A 452 11.09 -48.31 37.49
N ASN A 453 12.11 -47.48 37.68
CA ASN A 453 12.02 -46.04 37.42
C ASN A 453 11.82 -45.77 35.92
N HIS A 454 12.57 -46.44 35.05
CA HIS A 454 12.42 -46.31 33.60
C HIS A 454 11.05 -46.79 33.10
N ALA A 455 10.49 -47.85 33.68
CA ALA A 455 9.14 -48.31 33.38
C ALA A 455 8.08 -47.27 33.81
N SER A 456 8.26 -46.63 34.96
CA SER A 456 7.39 -45.55 35.44
C SER A 456 7.48 -44.30 34.56
N GLU A 457 8.69 -43.91 34.15
CA GLU A 457 8.91 -42.78 33.24
C GLU A 457 8.36 -43.06 31.84
N SER A 458 8.50 -44.28 31.34
CA SER A 458 7.90 -44.70 30.05
C SER A 458 6.37 -44.65 30.10
N ALA A 459 5.75 -45.09 31.20
CA ALA A 459 4.30 -44.99 31.37
C ALA A 459 3.81 -43.53 31.46
N LEU A 460 4.59 -42.65 32.08
CA LEU A 460 4.31 -41.21 32.08
C LEU A 460 4.46 -40.60 30.69
N PHE A 461 5.50 -40.99 29.96
CA PHE A 461 5.72 -40.54 28.59
C PHE A 461 4.58 -40.99 27.66
N GLU A 462 4.14 -42.24 27.76
CA GLU A 462 3.00 -42.76 27.00
C GLU A 462 1.71 -41.97 27.30
N LYS A 463 1.47 -41.65 28.58
CA LYS A 463 0.34 -40.80 28.99
C LYS A 463 0.45 -39.38 28.40
N HIS A 464 1.65 -38.80 28.35
CA HIS A 464 1.87 -37.51 27.71
C HIS A 464 1.64 -37.57 26.20
N LEU A 465 2.08 -38.63 25.54
CA LEU A 465 1.89 -38.83 24.11
C LEU A 465 0.41 -39.04 23.75
N GLN A 466 -0.34 -39.75 24.59
CA GLN A 466 -1.78 -39.92 24.46
C GLN A 466 -2.53 -38.58 24.66
N ASN A 467 -2.15 -37.80 25.68
CA ASN A 467 -2.72 -36.47 25.89
C ASN A 467 -2.40 -35.49 24.75
N ALA A 468 -1.18 -35.53 24.22
CA ALA A 468 -0.78 -34.74 23.06
C ALA A 468 -1.62 -35.14 21.83
N THR A 469 -1.80 -36.44 21.59
CA THR A 469 -2.63 -36.96 20.48
C THR A 469 -4.08 -36.49 20.59
N ASN A 470 -4.69 -36.60 21.77
CA ASN A 470 -6.05 -36.10 22.03
C ASN A 470 -6.15 -34.58 21.80
N THR A 471 -5.11 -33.83 22.17
CA THR A 471 -5.06 -32.38 21.95
C THR A 471 -4.96 -32.05 20.46
N TYR A 472 -4.13 -32.77 19.70
CA TYR A 472 -4.04 -32.59 18.26
C TYR A 472 -5.34 -32.95 17.54
N GLU A 473 -6.04 -33.99 17.98
CA GLU A 473 -7.35 -34.36 17.45
C GLU A 473 -8.41 -33.27 17.72
N GLN A 474 -8.41 -32.69 18.93
CA GLN A 474 -9.28 -31.55 19.25
C GLN A 474 -8.96 -30.30 18.42
N ILE A 475 -7.68 -30.02 18.18
CA ILE A 475 -7.26 -28.92 17.30
C ILE A 475 -7.72 -29.20 15.86
N GLY A 476 -7.59 -30.43 15.37
CA GLY A 476 -8.07 -30.84 14.05
C GLY A 476 -9.58 -30.67 13.90
N MET A 477 -10.36 -31.07 14.91
CA MET A 477 -11.81 -30.86 14.96
C MET A 477 -12.16 -29.37 14.95
N LYS A 478 -11.50 -28.55 15.77
CA LYS A 478 -11.73 -27.10 15.81
C LYS A 478 -11.35 -26.40 14.51
N ASN A 479 -10.24 -26.79 13.87
CA ASN A 479 -9.87 -26.27 12.56
C ASN A 479 -10.89 -26.65 11.50
N THR A 480 -11.41 -27.88 11.52
CA THR A 480 -12.46 -28.30 10.59
C THR A 480 -13.74 -27.49 10.79
N GLN A 481 -14.11 -27.21 12.05
CA GLN A 481 -15.26 -26.36 12.37
C GLN A 481 -15.03 -24.91 11.90
N LEU A 482 -13.85 -24.35 12.14
CA LEU A 482 -13.49 -23.01 11.68
C LEU A 482 -13.56 -22.89 10.16
N ILE A 483 -13.04 -23.89 9.42
CA ILE A 483 -13.12 -23.93 7.95
C ILE A 483 -14.57 -23.97 7.49
N LYS A 484 -15.44 -24.73 8.18
CA LYS A 484 -16.88 -24.78 7.87
C LYS A 484 -17.56 -23.43 8.13
N GLU A 485 -17.24 -22.77 9.24
CA GLU A 485 -17.75 -21.42 9.57
C GLU A 485 -17.26 -20.37 8.56
N LEU A 486 -15.99 -20.44 8.15
CA LEU A 486 -15.41 -19.58 7.11
C LEU A 486 -16.12 -19.79 5.78
N ASN A 487 -16.33 -21.03 5.35
CA ASN A 487 -17.05 -21.32 4.10
C ASN A 487 -18.50 -20.82 4.13
N THR A 488 -19.18 -20.97 5.28
CA THR A 488 -20.54 -20.45 5.46
C THR A 488 -20.56 -18.93 5.37
N THR A 489 -19.64 -18.27 6.08
CA THR A 489 -19.51 -16.81 6.06
C THR A 489 -19.16 -16.29 4.67
N LEU A 490 -18.26 -16.97 3.94
CA LEU A 490 -17.88 -16.60 2.58
C LEU A 490 -19.09 -16.74 1.63
N SER A 491 -19.90 -17.79 1.80
CA SER A 491 -21.13 -17.99 1.04
C SER A 491 -22.17 -16.90 1.34
N ASP A 492 -22.34 -16.50 2.61
CA ASP A 492 -23.26 -15.45 3.02
C ASP A 492 -22.81 -14.07 2.48
N ILE A 493 -21.50 -13.81 2.49
CA ILE A 493 -20.90 -12.61 1.88
C ILE A 493 -21.17 -12.60 0.38
N ASN A 494 -20.92 -13.72 -0.31
CA ASN A 494 -21.09 -13.79 -1.77
C ASN A 494 -22.56 -13.58 -2.16
N ARG A 495 -23.49 -14.16 -1.40
CA ARG A 495 -24.93 -13.92 -1.57
C ARG A 495 -25.31 -12.47 -1.32
N SER A 496 -24.76 -11.85 -0.28
CA SER A 496 -24.99 -10.43 0.00
C SER A 496 -24.45 -9.51 -1.12
N PHE A 497 -23.33 -9.88 -1.75
CA PHE A 497 -22.79 -9.16 -2.90
C PHE A 497 -23.72 -9.30 -4.11
N GLN A 498 -24.20 -10.49 -4.41
CA GLN A 498 -25.18 -10.72 -5.48
C GLN A 498 -26.48 -9.94 -5.25
N ASP A 499 -27.00 -9.93 -4.02
CA ASP A 499 -28.21 -9.16 -3.68
C ASP A 499 -28.00 -7.64 -3.86
N LYS A 500 -26.79 -7.14 -3.55
CA LYS A 500 -26.42 -5.74 -3.78
C LYS A 500 -26.23 -5.42 -5.25
N GLU A 501 -25.64 -6.34 -6.01
CA GLU A 501 -25.47 -6.21 -7.45
C GLU A 501 -26.84 -6.13 -8.15
N ASP A 502 -27.78 -7.01 -7.78
CA ASP A 502 -29.17 -6.98 -8.24
C ASP A 502 -29.89 -5.67 -7.86
N GLN A 503 -29.64 -5.15 -6.65
CA GLN A 503 -30.20 -3.86 -6.24
C GLN A 503 -29.61 -2.69 -7.03
N LEU A 504 -28.30 -2.72 -7.31
CA LEU A 504 -27.64 -1.72 -8.13
C LEU A 504 -28.16 -1.78 -9.57
N ASP A 505 -28.33 -2.96 -10.14
CA ASP A 505 -28.81 -3.12 -11.50
C ASP A 505 -30.26 -2.65 -11.64
N LYS A 506 -31.12 -2.93 -10.65
CA LYS A 506 -32.47 -2.35 -10.54
C LYS A 506 -32.43 -0.83 -10.40
N SER A 507 -31.52 -0.29 -9.58
CA SER A 507 -31.39 1.16 -9.38
C SER A 507 -30.92 1.86 -10.66
N VAL A 508 -29.98 1.25 -11.38
CA VAL A 508 -29.51 1.71 -12.70
C VAL A 508 -30.63 1.64 -13.73
N GLY A 509 -31.44 0.57 -13.70
CA GLY A 509 -32.65 0.44 -14.51
C GLY A 509 -33.64 1.58 -14.27
N VAL A 510 -33.98 1.86 -13.00
CA VAL A 510 -34.86 2.98 -12.63
C VAL A 510 -34.26 4.33 -13.05
N LEU A 511 -32.95 4.52 -12.90
CA LEU A 511 -32.27 5.75 -13.31
C LEU A 511 -32.35 5.93 -14.83
N LYS A 512 -32.10 4.85 -15.59
CA LYS A 512 -32.20 4.81 -17.06
C LYS A 512 -33.63 5.12 -17.51
N ASP A 513 -34.63 4.52 -16.88
CA ASP A 513 -36.04 4.78 -17.21
C ASP A 513 -36.43 6.23 -16.89
N THR A 514 -35.95 6.77 -15.76
CA THR A 514 -36.16 8.17 -15.38
C THR A 514 -35.51 9.12 -16.38
N LEU A 515 -34.27 8.85 -16.78
CA LEU A 515 -33.56 9.63 -17.80
C LEU A 515 -34.27 9.56 -19.15
N THR A 516 -34.73 8.38 -19.55
CA THR A 516 -35.49 8.18 -20.79
C THR A 516 -36.79 8.98 -20.74
N HIS A 517 -37.51 8.96 -19.62
CA HIS A 517 -38.72 9.76 -19.45
C HIS A 517 -38.44 11.27 -19.47
N TYR A 518 -37.34 11.70 -18.88
CA TYR A 518 -36.92 13.10 -18.86
C TYR A 518 -36.54 13.58 -20.27
N VAL A 519 -35.79 12.78 -21.02
CA VAL A 519 -35.42 13.04 -22.42
C VAL A 519 -36.66 13.10 -23.31
N ASN A 520 -37.58 12.14 -23.20
CA ASN A 520 -38.82 12.13 -23.97
C ASN A 520 -39.73 13.33 -23.64
N ASN A 521 -39.80 13.73 -22.37
CA ASN A 521 -40.56 14.92 -21.97
C ASN A 521 -39.88 16.22 -22.42
N LEU A 522 -38.55 16.30 -22.39
CA LEU A 522 -37.79 17.43 -22.92
C LEU A 522 -37.99 17.54 -24.41
N GLU A 523 -37.87 16.44 -25.16
CA GLU A 523 -38.10 16.39 -26.59
C GLU A 523 -39.53 16.84 -26.94
N GLY A 524 -40.54 16.33 -26.23
CA GLY A 524 -41.93 16.75 -26.42
C GLY A 524 -42.17 18.22 -26.08
N THR A 525 -41.60 18.73 -24.98
CA THR A 525 -41.78 20.14 -24.55
C THR A 525 -41.03 21.10 -25.47
N VAL A 526 -39.83 20.72 -25.92
CA VAL A 526 -39.03 21.51 -26.86
C VAL A 526 -39.70 21.51 -28.23
N ALA A 527 -40.20 20.37 -28.72
CA ALA A 527 -40.95 20.29 -29.97
C ALA A 527 -42.23 21.15 -29.93
N ASP A 528 -43.01 21.08 -28.85
CA ASP A 528 -44.25 21.86 -28.70
C ASP A 528 -43.98 23.37 -28.59
N LYS A 529 -42.88 23.76 -27.93
CA LYS A 529 -42.42 25.16 -27.92
C LYS A 529 -41.88 25.63 -29.26
N LEU A 530 -41.11 24.80 -29.98
CA LEU A 530 -40.62 25.11 -31.32
C LEU A 530 -41.79 25.26 -32.30
N GLU A 531 -42.79 24.39 -32.23
CA GLU A 531 -44.00 24.50 -33.06
C GLU A 531 -44.78 25.79 -32.76
N LYS A 532 -44.92 26.16 -31.48
CA LYS A 532 -45.54 27.45 -31.09
C LYS A 532 -44.74 28.65 -31.59
N VAL A 533 -43.41 28.61 -31.55
CA VAL A 533 -42.55 29.67 -32.08
C VAL A 533 -42.68 29.74 -33.61
N VAL A 534 -42.65 28.61 -34.32
CA VAL A 534 -42.83 28.56 -35.78
C VAL A 534 -44.20 29.10 -36.17
N ARG A 535 -45.28 28.73 -35.48
CA ARG A 535 -46.62 29.29 -35.71
C ARG A 535 -46.69 30.78 -35.38
N SER A 536 -46.06 31.24 -34.31
CA SER A 536 -46.02 32.66 -33.95
C SER A 536 -45.25 33.49 -34.97
N ILE A 537 -44.14 32.97 -35.50
CA ILE A 537 -43.37 33.60 -36.57
C ILE A 537 -44.20 33.61 -37.86
N GLY A 538 -44.87 32.51 -38.20
CA GLY A 538 -45.78 32.41 -39.34
C GLY A 538 -46.90 33.44 -39.29
N ASN A 539 -47.61 33.53 -38.16
CA ASN A 539 -48.69 34.50 -37.96
C ASN A 539 -48.17 35.95 -37.96
N SER A 540 -46.98 36.20 -37.42
CA SER A 540 -46.35 37.53 -37.45
C SER A 540 -45.92 37.91 -38.87
N MET A 541 -45.40 36.97 -39.64
CA MET A 541 -45.06 37.18 -41.05
C MET A 541 -46.31 37.42 -41.88
N GLU A 542 -47.40 36.69 -41.64
CA GLU A 542 -48.69 36.88 -42.32
C GLU A 542 -49.28 38.25 -42.01
N LEU A 543 -49.33 38.66 -40.73
CA LEU A 543 -49.77 40.00 -40.33
C LEU A 543 -48.88 41.11 -40.91
N THR A 544 -47.56 40.88 -40.97
CA THR A 544 -46.62 41.84 -41.56
C THR A 544 -46.82 41.93 -43.07
N ASN A 545 -47.04 40.81 -43.75
CA ASN A 545 -47.28 40.76 -45.18
C ASN A 545 -48.62 41.41 -45.55
N ASP A 546 -49.66 41.20 -44.76
CA ASP A 546 -50.95 41.88 -44.90
C ASP A 546 -50.83 43.39 -44.63
N GLY A 547 -50.04 43.78 -43.63
CA GLY A 547 -49.69 45.18 -43.37
C GLY A 547 -48.98 45.82 -44.55
N ILE A 548 -47.91 45.19 -45.06
CA ILE A 548 -47.17 45.64 -46.25
C ILE A 548 -48.08 45.74 -47.47
N ARG A 549 -48.98 44.77 -47.68
CA ARG A 549 -49.91 44.77 -48.81
C ARG A 549 -50.93 45.88 -48.70
N LYS A 550 -51.40 46.18 -47.49
CA LYS A 550 -52.29 47.30 -47.20
C LYS A 550 -51.59 48.63 -47.45
N ASP A 551 -50.37 48.79 -46.95
CA ASP A 551 -49.55 49.99 -47.15
C ASP A 551 -49.25 50.19 -48.65
N PHE A 552 -48.97 49.12 -49.40
CA PHE A 552 -48.77 49.19 -50.85
C PHE A 552 -50.03 49.63 -51.60
N ASN A 553 -51.20 49.14 -51.19
CA ASN A 553 -52.47 49.57 -51.78
C ASN A 553 -52.79 51.03 -51.44
N GLU A 554 -52.45 51.48 -50.24
CA GLU A 554 -52.64 52.87 -49.81
C GLU A 554 -51.67 53.82 -50.53
N ILE A 555 -50.40 53.43 -50.70
CA ILE A 555 -49.43 54.15 -51.52
C ILE A 555 -49.89 54.22 -52.98
N ARG A 556 -50.43 53.13 -53.53
CA ARG A 556 -50.98 53.12 -54.89
C ARG A 556 -52.16 54.07 -55.03
N SER A 557 -53.10 54.04 -54.07
CA SER A 557 -54.23 54.97 -54.02
C SER A 557 -53.78 56.44 -53.96
N LEU A 558 -52.83 56.75 -53.08
CA LEU A 558 -52.23 58.08 -52.97
C LEU A 558 -51.51 58.51 -54.25
N THR A 559 -50.81 57.59 -54.91
CA THR A 559 -50.11 57.85 -56.17
C THR A 559 -51.11 58.13 -57.30
N GLU A 560 -52.20 57.36 -57.40
CA GLU A 560 -53.29 57.58 -58.36
C GLU A 560 -54.01 58.92 -58.11
N GLU A 561 -54.23 59.29 -56.84
CA GLU A 561 -54.81 60.59 -56.46
C GLU A 561 -53.89 61.76 -56.80
N ILE A 562 -52.58 61.66 -56.49
CA ILE A 562 -51.57 62.65 -56.88
C ILE A 562 -51.53 62.80 -58.39
N HIS A 563 -51.49 61.69 -59.15
CA HIS A 563 -51.44 61.75 -60.60
C HIS A 563 -52.69 62.41 -61.18
N HIS A 564 -53.87 62.11 -60.65
CA HIS A 564 -55.13 62.70 -61.07
C HIS A 564 -55.21 64.20 -60.75
N ASN A 565 -54.68 64.61 -59.60
CA ASN A 565 -54.62 66.01 -59.21
C ASN A 565 -53.61 66.79 -60.07
N ASP A 566 -52.46 66.20 -60.37
CA ASP A 566 -51.44 66.75 -61.28
C ASP A 566 -51.97 66.87 -62.70
N THR A 567 -52.76 65.90 -63.19
CA THR A 567 -53.39 66.02 -64.51
C THR A 567 -54.40 67.15 -64.53
N LYS A 568 -55.19 67.34 -63.47
CA LYS A 568 -56.14 68.46 -63.36
C LYS A 568 -55.43 69.81 -63.30
N LEU A 569 -54.37 69.93 -62.51
CA LEU A 569 -53.52 71.12 -62.42
C LEU A 569 -52.87 71.43 -63.76
N THR A 570 -52.31 70.42 -64.43
CA THR A 570 -51.70 70.57 -65.76
C THR A 570 -52.74 70.97 -66.82
N GLN A 571 -53.95 70.40 -66.78
CA GLN A 571 -55.04 70.79 -67.67
C GLN A 571 -55.56 72.20 -67.40
N GLN A 572 -55.65 72.62 -66.13
CA GLN A 572 -55.98 74.01 -65.76
C GLN A 572 -54.90 74.97 -66.21
N MET A 573 -53.62 74.62 -66.01
CA MET A 573 -52.49 75.41 -66.44
C MET A 573 -52.48 75.55 -67.97
N LEU A 574 -52.64 74.45 -68.71
CA LEU A 574 -52.77 74.46 -70.18
C LEU A 574 -53.94 75.34 -70.64
N ARG A 575 -55.11 75.26 -69.99
CA ARG A 575 -56.25 76.13 -70.31
C ARG A 575 -55.94 77.60 -70.04
N ASN A 576 -55.30 77.91 -68.92
CA ASN A 576 -54.92 79.28 -68.58
C ASN A 576 -53.88 79.82 -69.58
N LEU A 577 -52.89 79.01 -69.93
CA LEU A 577 -51.84 79.33 -70.90
C LEU A 577 -52.43 79.51 -72.31
N GLN A 578 -53.42 78.70 -72.68
CA GLN A 578 -54.15 78.84 -73.94
C GLN A 578 -55.02 80.11 -73.96
N GLN A 579 -55.63 80.48 -72.83
CA GLN A 579 -56.33 81.77 -72.69
C GLN A 579 -55.37 82.97 -72.72
N GLU A 580 -54.19 82.85 -72.15
CA GLU A 580 -53.13 83.86 -72.20
C GLU A 580 -52.57 84.01 -73.62
N ILE A 581 -52.29 82.90 -74.31
CA ILE A 581 -51.90 82.89 -75.73
C ILE A 581 -53.00 83.53 -76.59
N GLN A 582 -54.27 83.29 -76.32
CA GLN A 582 -55.38 83.96 -77.03
C GLN A 582 -55.47 85.45 -76.71
N LYS A 583 -55.17 85.88 -75.48
CA LYS A 583 -55.07 87.31 -75.13
C LYS A 583 -53.88 87.99 -75.82
N ILE A 584 -52.73 87.33 -75.87
CA ILE A 584 -51.52 87.79 -76.56
C ILE A 584 -51.75 87.82 -78.07
N SER A 585 -52.36 86.79 -78.64
CA SER A 585 -52.72 86.71 -80.07
C SER A 585 -53.70 87.82 -80.47
N ARG A 586 -54.71 88.12 -79.65
CA ARG A 586 -55.60 89.29 -79.86
C ARG A 586 -54.86 90.62 -79.72
N GLY A 587 -53.79 90.69 -78.93
CA GLY A 587 -52.90 91.84 -78.85
C GLY A 587 -51.98 92.01 -80.07
N PHE A 588 -51.67 90.93 -80.78
CA PHE A 588 -50.83 90.94 -81.98
C PHE A 588 -51.62 91.13 -83.30
N SER A 589 -52.95 90.95 -83.30
CA SER A 589 -53.81 91.09 -84.49
C SER A 589 -54.15 92.55 -84.86
N SER A 590 -53.51 93.57 -84.27
CA SER A 590 -53.68 95.00 -84.63
C SER A 590 -52.52 95.59 -85.44
N THR A 591 -51.59 94.77 -85.95
CA THR A 591 -50.55 95.19 -86.91
C THR A 591 -50.49 94.22 -88.09
N GLN A 592 -51.05 94.68 -89.21
CA GLN A 592 -51.06 94.18 -90.61
C GLN A 592 -49.69 93.70 -91.18
N PRO A 593 -49.58 93.21 -92.45
CA PRO A 593 -50.53 92.50 -93.32
C PRO A 593 -49.93 91.30 -94.13
N GLU A 594 -50.81 90.56 -94.81
CA GLU A 594 -50.70 89.87 -96.13
C GLU A 594 -49.45 89.10 -96.59
N SER A 595 -49.65 87.80 -96.91
CA SER A 595 -49.37 87.10 -98.21
C SER A 595 -49.15 85.59 -97.95
N ASN A 596 -50.03 84.67 -98.36
CA ASN A 596 -50.27 84.04 -99.67
C ASN A 596 -49.28 82.91 -100.06
N VAL A 597 -49.85 81.78 -100.54
CA VAL A 597 -49.26 80.66 -101.33
C VAL A 597 -48.44 79.61 -100.54
N MET A 598 -48.45 78.28 -100.74
CA MET A 598 -49.26 77.23 -101.40
C MET A 598 -48.45 75.91 -101.23
N ASN A 599 -49.10 74.73 -101.27
CA ASN A 599 -48.54 73.37 -101.50
C ASN A 599 -47.61 72.74 -100.43
N GLU A 600 -47.53 71.43 -100.16
CA GLU A 600 -48.12 70.22 -100.74
C GLU A 600 -47.84 69.01 -99.82
N SER A 601 -48.82 68.09 -99.72
CA SER A 601 -48.73 66.61 -99.77
C SER A 601 -47.80 65.76 -98.87
N GLY A 602 -48.34 64.60 -98.46
CA GLY A 602 -47.61 63.37 -98.07
C GLY A 602 -47.85 62.94 -96.61
N ASN A 603 -48.96 62.28 -96.26
CA ASN A 603 -49.21 60.83 -96.41
C ASN A 603 -48.05 59.93 -95.93
N THR A 604 -48.23 59.26 -94.77
CA THR A 604 -48.29 57.79 -94.65
C THR A 604 -48.43 57.37 -93.18
N SER A 605 -49.57 56.77 -92.87
CA SER A 605 -49.77 55.73 -91.82
C SER A 605 -49.00 54.44 -92.21
N PRO A 606 -49.05 53.27 -91.53
CA PRO A 606 -49.72 52.92 -90.26
C PRO A 606 -48.98 51.88 -89.36
N GLY A 607 -49.56 51.60 -88.18
CA GLY A 607 -49.63 50.26 -87.57
C GLY A 607 -48.50 49.87 -86.60
N LEU A 608 -48.67 48.98 -85.63
CA LEU A 608 -49.77 48.11 -85.21
C LEU A 608 -49.32 47.40 -83.90
N ARG A 609 -50.27 47.08 -83.00
CA ARG A 609 -50.34 45.89 -82.10
C ARG A 609 -49.23 45.67 -81.03
N SER A 610 -49.53 45.59 -79.73
CA SER A 610 -50.31 44.61 -78.91
C SER A 610 -49.51 43.40 -78.40
N ASN A 611 -49.53 43.23 -77.07
CA ASN A 611 -49.37 42.01 -76.23
C ASN A 611 -48.00 41.28 -76.32
N ASP A 612 -47.42 40.74 -75.24
CA ASP A 612 -47.97 40.11 -74.02
C ASP A 612 -47.59 40.77 -72.68
#